data_AF-A0A937XC59-F1
#
_entry.id   AF-A0A937XC59-F1
#
_cell.length_a   1.000
_cell.length_b   1.000
_cell.length_c   1.000
_cell.angle_alpha   90.00
_cell.angle_beta   90.00
_cell.angle_gamma   90.00
#
_symmetry.space_group_name_H-M   'P 1'
#
loop_
_entity.id
_entity.type
_entity.pdbx_description
1 polymer ?
#
loop_
_entity_poly.entity_id
_entity_poly.type
_entity_poly.pdbx_seq_one_letter_code
_entity_poly.pdbx_strand_id
1 'polypeptide(L)'
;MPERTLADRLGRQMRGSRSRGYWLSVLVLTAVGAAVMMFWPSQPERPLLSRPSLPRPEFRVVGVTDVSSSRVERLNLAVLVLPGMPTETLQAVLDWALYSTLEEYNGHRKRRVRVIWAYAVEDSTRPLWQWRGLGIWADPQLPELLKPARSGGDAVRVGPVEYDFTNPVSLNQQIGR
;
A
#
# COMPACT_ATOMS: atom_id res chain seq x y z
N MET A 1 72.95 1.49 -53.22
CA MET A 1 72.06 2.48 -52.56
C MET A 1 71.44 3.36 -53.62
N PRO A 2 70.27 3.96 -53.39
CA PRO A 2 69.20 3.53 -52.46
C PRO A 2 68.30 2.51 -53.22
N GLU A 3 67.09 2.09 -52.86
CA GLU A 3 66.32 2.14 -51.61
C GLU A 3 65.39 0.90 -51.50
N ARG A 4 64.41 0.91 -50.58
CA ARG A 4 63.24 0.00 -50.57
C ARG A 4 62.00 0.75 -50.06
N THR A 5 61.00 0.98 -50.91
CA THR A 5 59.71 1.51 -50.47
C THR A 5 58.82 0.41 -49.89
N LEU A 6 58.55 0.53 -48.59
CA LEU A 6 57.79 -0.43 -47.76
C LEU A 6 56.27 -0.46 -48.03
N ALA A 7 55.76 0.35 -48.96
CA ALA A 7 54.32 0.58 -49.14
C ALA A 7 53.58 -0.51 -49.93
N ASP A 8 54.23 -1.17 -50.90
CA ASP A 8 53.52 -1.94 -51.93
C ASP A 8 53.16 -3.38 -51.54
N ARG A 9 53.58 -3.83 -50.34
CA ARG A 9 53.26 -5.18 -49.82
C ARG A 9 52.03 -5.27 -48.92
N LEU A 10 51.33 -4.16 -48.67
CA LEU A 10 50.15 -4.12 -47.78
C LEU A 10 48.80 -4.06 -48.51
N GLY A 11 48.79 -4.24 -49.84
CA GLY A 11 47.57 -4.22 -50.66
C GLY A 11 46.69 -5.49 -50.61
N ARG A 12 47.05 -6.54 -49.86
CA ARG A 12 46.30 -7.81 -49.81
C ARG A 12 46.31 -8.49 -48.44
N GLN A 13 45.47 -8.02 -47.52
CA GLN A 13 44.63 -8.82 -46.59
C GLN A 13 44.05 -7.93 -45.48
N MET A 14 42.77 -7.59 -45.56
CA MET A 14 41.81 -7.61 -44.43
C MET A 14 40.39 -7.25 -44.87
N ARG A 15 39.87 -7.95 -45.89
CA ARG A 15 38.43 -8.02 -46.15
C ARG A 15 37.86 -9.24 -45.42
N GLY A 16 37.50 -9.08 -44.14
CA GLY A 16 36.92 -10.18 -43.37
C GLY A 16 36.65 -9.89 -41.90
N SER A 17 35.45 -10.25 -41.46
CA SER A 17 35.10 -10.54 -40.06
C SER A 17 35.28 -9.43 -39.00
N ARG A 18 34.45 -8.38 -39.07
CA ARG A 18 34.27 -7.43 -37.94
C ARG A 18 32.82 -7.07 -37.56
N SER A 19 31.82 -7.73 -38.17
CA SER A 19 30.38 -7.48 -37.88
C SER A 19 29.68 -8.56 -37.05
N ARG A 20 30.17 -9.82 -37.04
CA ARG A 20 29.49 -10.94 -36.37
C ARG A 20 29.55 -10.88 -34.83
N GLY A 21 30.65 -10.39 -34.26
CA GLY A 21 30.79 -10.27 -32.80
C GLY A 21 29.77 -9.30 -32.20
N TYR A 22 29.62 -8.12 -32.79
CA TYR A 22 28.66 -7.10 -32.32
C TYR A 22 27.21 -7.59 -32.35
N TRP A 23 26.81 -8.30 -33.40
CA TRP A 23 25.46 -8.86 -33.51
C TRP A 23 25.17 -9.92 -32.44
N LEU A 24 26.15 -10.78 -32.12
CA LEU A 24 26.04 -11.74 -31.03
C LEU A 24 25.99 -11.04 -29.66
N SER A 25 26.80 -10.00 -29.43
CA SER A 25 26.76 -9.21 -28.19
C SER A 25 25.40 -8.54 -27.97
N VAL A 26 24.78 -7.99 -29.02
CA VAL A 26 23.43 -7.39 -28.95
C VAL A 26 22.37 -8.46 -28.65
N LEU A 27 22.42 -9.62 -29.31
CA LEU A 27 21.49 -10.72 -29.02
C LEU A 27 21.63 -11.23 -27.57
N VAL A 28 22.86 -11.38 -27.07
CA VAL A 28 23.10 -11.79 -25.66
C VAL A 28 22.60 -10.72 -24.68
N LEU A 29 22.89 -9.42 -24.91
CA LEU A 29 22.36 -8.34 -24.07
C LEU A 29 20.83 -8.27 -24.07
N THR A 30 20.20 -8.50 -25.23
CA THR A 30 18.73 -8.50 -25.34
C THR A 30 18.12 -9.72 -24.64
N ALA A 31 18.73 -10.91 -24.79
CA ALA A 31 18.31 -12.12 -24.10
C ALA A 31 18.51 -12.03 -22.58
N VAL A 32 19.61 -11.43 -22.11
CA VAL A 32 19.86 -11.17 -20.69
C VAL A 32 18.88 -10.11 -20.17
N GLY A 33 18.59 -9.03 -20.91
CA GLY A 33 17.59 -8.04 -20.52
C GLY A 33 16.18 -8.62 -20.40
N ALA A 34 15.78 -9.46 -21.37
CA ALA A 34 14.52 -10.19 -21.32
C ALA A 34 14.47 -11.21 -20.18
N ALA A 35 15.54 -11.97 -19.95
CA ALA A 35 15.65 -12.89 -18.82
C ALA A 35 15.61 -12.15 -17.47
N VAL A 36 16.27 -11.00 -17.33
CA VAL A 36 16.25 -10.17 -16.13
C VAL A 36 14.87 -9.54 -15.90
N MET A 37 14.12 -9.17 -16.95
CA MET A 37 12.72 -8.77 -16.80
C MET A 37 11.81 -9.95 -16.41
N MET A 38 12.03 -11.14 -16.98
CA MET A 38 11.23 -12.33 -16.72
C MET A 38 11.51 -12.96 -15.34
N PHE A 39 12.74 -12.81 -14.84
CA PHE A 39 13.17 -13.21 -13.50
C PHE A 39 13.16 -12.07 -12.47
N TRP A 40 12.75 -10.85 -12.85
CA TRP A 40 12.50 -9.82 -11.83
C TRP A 40 11.30 -10.30 -11.01
N PRO A 41 11.46 -10.60 -9.71
CA PRO A 41 10.33 -11.03 -8.92
C PRO A 41 9.38 -9.82 -8.83
N SER A 42 8.23 -9.94 -9.50
CA SER A 42 7.06 -9.13 -9.17
C SER A 42 6.83 -9.35 -7.69
N GLN A 43 7.18 -8.36 -6.86
CA GLN A 43 7.36 -8.59 -5.43
C GLN A 43 6.09 -9.22 -4.88
N PRO A 44 6.17 -10.38 -4.19
CA PRO A 44 4.99 -10.99 -3.61
C PRO A 44 4.35 -9.96 -2.68
N GLU A 45 3.06 -9.70 -2.91
CA GLU A 45 2.29 -8.71 -2.16
C GLU A 45 2.43 -9.03 -0.66
N ARG A 46 3.17 -8.18 0.06
CA ARG A 46 3.30 -8.36 1.51
C ARG A 46 1.91 -8.29 2.13
N PRO A 47 1.63 -9.09 3.17
CA PRO A 47 0.26 -9.28 3.68
C PRO A 47 -0.41 -7.93 3.96
N LEU A 48 -1.52 -7.71 3.26
CA LEU A 48 -2.36 -6.51 3.33
C LEU A 48 -3.18 -6.54 4.63
N LEU A 49 -2.47 -6.34 5.75
CA LEU A 49 -2.92 -6.65 7.11
C LEU A 49 -3.08 -8.17 7.34
N SER A 50 -2.62 -8.66 8.49
CA SER A 50 -2.89 -10.05 8.90
C SER A 50 -4.37 -10.21 9.23
N ARG A 51 -4.96 -11.36 8.91
CA ARG A 51 -6.33 -11.68 9.32
C ARG A 51 -6.45 -11.58 10.86
N PRO A 52 -7.46 -10.89 11.41
CA PRO A 52 -7.62 -10.76 12.86
C PRO A 52 -7.82 -12.15 13.51
N SER A 53 -7.20 -12.34 14.68
CA SER A 53 -7.26 -13.59 15.44
C SER A 53 -8.50 -13.70 16.33
N LEU A 54 -9.08 -12.57 16.74
CA LEU A 54 -10.29 -12.51 17.54
C LEU A 54 -11.53 -12.84 16.69
N PRO A 55 -12.59 -13.45 17.28
CA PRO A 55 -13.88 -13.62 16.61
C PRO A 55 -14.39 -12.29 16.04
N ARG A 56 -15.06 -12.35 14.87
CA ARG A 56 -15.62 -11.16 14.23
C ARG A 56 -16.80 -10.62 15.06
N PRO A 57 -16.73 -9.40 15.62
CA PRO A 57 -17.86 -8.80 16.32
C PRO A 57 -18.95 -8.39 15.32
N GLU A 58 -20.15 -8.10 15.82
CA GLU A 58 -21.21 -7.51 14.99
C GLU A 58 -20.89 -6.04 14.68
N PHE A 59 -20.79 -5.73 13.38
CA PHE A 59 -20.66 -4.37 12.87
C PHE A 59 -21.16 -4.31 11.42
N ARG A 60 -21.47 -3.11 10.94
CA ARG A 60 -21.84 -2.88 9.54
C ARG A 60 -21.00 -1.78 8.92
N VAL A 61 -20.33 -2.06 7.81
CA VAL A 61 -19.80 -1.00 6.94
C VAL A 61 -20.98 -0.29 6.30
N VAL A 62 -21.16 1.00 6.59
CA VAL A 62 -22.27 1.83 6.10
C VAL A 62 -21.85 2.82 5.02
N GLY A 63 -20.54 3.06 4.86
CA GLY A 63 -20.02 3.88 3.76
C GLY A 63 -18.53 3.64 3.53
N VAL A 64 -18.13 3.67 2.26
CA VAL A 64 -16.73 3.73 1.83
C VAL A 64 -16.60 4.88 0.85
N THR A 65 -15.69 5.81 1.11
CA THR A 65 -15.48 7.01 0.28
C THR A 65 -14.03 7.12 -0.14
N ASP A 66 -13.80 7.37 -1.42
CA ASP A 66 -12.48 7.64 -1.96
C ASP A 66 -11.98 9.03 -1.54
N VAL A 67 -10.78 9.08 -0.94
CA VAL A 67 -10.12 10.34 -0.57
C VAL A 67 -9.19 10.75 -1.70
N SER A 68 -9.60 11.73 -2.49
CA SER A 68 -8.87 12.21 -3.68
C SER A 68 -7.44 12.63 -3.34
N SER A 69 -6.46 11.89 -3.85
CA SER A 69 -5.04 12.16 -3.67
C SER A 69 -4.29 11.66 -4.90
N SER A 70 -3.49 12.53 -5.54
CA SER A 70 -2.84 12.25 -6.83
C SER A 70 -1.65 11.28 -6.74
N ARG A 71 -1.23 10.88 -5.54
CA ARG A 71 -0.02 10.06 -5.31
C ARG A 71 -0.26 8.77 -4.53
N VAL A 72 -1.36 8.70 -3.80
CA VAL A 72 -1.68 7.63 -2.86
C VAL A 72 -3.17 7.40 -2.89
N GLU A 73 -3.59 6.16 -3.16
CA GLU A 73 -4.98 5.76 -3.11
C GLU A 73 -5.40 5.52 -1.65
N ARG A 74 -6.50 6.13 -1.25
CA ARG A 74 -6.88 6.39 0.14
C ARG A 74 -8.39 6.22 0.31
N LEU A 75 -8.83 5.56 1.38
CA LEU A 75 -10.25 5.38 1.70
C LEU A 75 -10.61 5.94 3.07
N ASN A 76 -11.82 6.50 3.18
CA ASN A 76 -12.53 6.68 4.44
C ASN A 76 -13.63 5.62 4.55
N LEU A 77 -13.74 5.00 5.71
CA LEU A 77 -14.64 3.89 6.01
C LEU A 77 -15.52 4.27 7.22
N ALA A 78 -16.83 4.25 7.05
CA ALA A 78 -17.80 4.44 8.13
C ALA A 78 -18.29 3.06 8.60
N VAL A 79 -18.07 2.75 9.88
CA VAL A 79 -18.38 1.46 10.50
C VAL A 79 -19.40 1.67 11.61
N LEU A 80 -20.64 1.24 11.39
CA LEU A 80 -21.70 1.28 12.40
C LEU A 80 -21.48 0.17 13.43
N VAL A 81 -21.47 0.54 14.71
CA VAL A 81 -21.29 -0.33 15.88
C VAL A 81 -22.43 -0.18 16.87
N LEU A 82 -22.58 -1.17 17.77
CA LEU A 82 -23.56 -1.09 18.85
C LEU A 82 -23.17 -0.01 19.88
N PRO A 83 -24.12 0.79 20.39
CA PRO A 83 -23.86 1.79 21.42
C PRO A 83 -23.24 1.22 22.69
N GLY A 84 -22.24 1.91 23.24
CA GLY A 84 -21.60 1.50 24.49
C GLY A 84 -20.67 0.29 24.39
N MET A 85 -20.33 -0.15 23.16
CA MET A 85 -19.33 -1.19 22.93
C MET A 85 -17.97 -0.80 23.55
N PRO A 86 -17.30 -1.71 24.29
CA PRO A 86 -16.04 -1.39 24.98
C PRO A 86 -14.86 -1.35 24.01
N THR A 87 -13.79 -0.65 24.41
CA THR A 87 -12.63 -0.31 23.56
C THR A 87 -11.98 -1.51 22.89
N GLU A 88 -11.80 -2.62 23.61
CA GLU A 88 -11.24 -3.86 23.07
C GLU A 88 -12.12 -4.50 21.98
N THR A 89 -13.44 -4.33 22.07
CA THR A 89 -14.37 -4.80 21.03
C THR A 89 -14.44 -3.81 19.87
N LEU A 90 -14.35 -2.50 20.12
CA LEU A 90 -14.19 -1.48 19.08
C LEU A 90 -12.89 -1.70 18.27
N GLN A 91 -11.78 -2.06 18.93
CA GLN A 91 -10.53 -2.43 18.28
C GLN A 91 -10.74 -3.66 17.36
N ALA A 92 -11.36 -4.73 17.87
CA ALA A 92 -11.65 -5.91 17.06
C ALA A 92 -12.58 -5.60 15.87
N VAL A 93 -13.57 -4.70 16.02
CA VAL A 93 -14.38 -4.21 14.91
C VAL A 93 -13.51 -3.50 13.87
N LEU A 94 -12.65 -2.57 14.28
CA LEU A 94 -11.77 -1.83 13.38
C LEU A 94 -10.80 -2.77 12.65
N ASP A 95 -10.25 -3.77 13.33
CA ASP A 95 -9.38 -4.80 12.74
C ASP A 95 -10.09 -5.55 11.61
N TRP A 96 -11.29 -6.05 11.88
CA TRP A 96 -12.10 -6.77 10.89
C TRP A 96 -12.60 -5.87 9.75
N ALA A 97 -12.94 -4.62 10.04
CA ALA A 97 -13.38 -3.64 9.05
C ALA A 97 -12.23 -3.23 8.10
N LEU A 98 -11.03 -3.00 8.64
CA LEU A 98 -9.82 -2.73 7.87
C LEU A 98 -9.41 -3.93 7.03
N TYR A 99 -9.33 -5.13 7.62
CA TYR A 99 -8.98 -6.36 6.92
C TYR A 99 -9.93 -6.64 5.74
N SER A 100 -11.24 -6.67 6.00
CA SER A 100 -12.23 -6.98 4.95
C SER A 100 -12.29 -5.92 3.85
N THR A 101 -12.03 -4.65 4.17
CA THR A 101 -11.93 -3.58 3.15
C THR A 101 -10.68 -3.75 2.28
N LEU A 102 -9.54 -4.16 2.85
CA LEU A 102 -8.32 -4.43 2.08
C LEU A 102 -8.43 -5.68 1.20
N GLU A 103 -9.00 -6.76 1.74
CA GLU A 103 -9.30 -8.00 1.02
C GLU A 103 -10.23 -7.73 -0.18
N GLU A 104 -11.29 -6.96 0.02
CA GLU A 104 -12.21 -6.54 -1.05
C GLU A 104 -11.54 -5.59 -2.07
N TYR A 105 -10.91 -4.50 -1.63
CA TYR A 105 -10.47 -3.46 -2.55
C TYR A 105 -9.19 -3.83 -3.31
N ASN A 106 -8.19 -4.38 -2.62
CA ASN A 106 -6.94 -4.76 -3.27
C ASN A 106 -7.00 -6.19 -3.81
N GLY A 107 -7.62 -7.12 -3.06
CA GLY A 107 -7.77 -8.52 -3.48
C GLY A 107 -8.79 -8.71 -4.60
N HIS A 108 -10.05 -8.36 -4.39
CA HIS A 108 -11.13 -8.59 -5.37
C HIS A 108 -11.21 -7.50 -6.44
N ARG A 109 -11.24 -6.21 -6.06
CA ARG A 109 -11.39 -5.07 -6.99
C ARG A 109 -10.09 -4.63 -7.67
N LYS A 110 -8.95 -5.25 -7.35
CA LYS A 110 -7.62 -4.97 -7.93
C LYS A 110 -7.19 -3.49 -7.86
N ARG A 111 -7.67 -2.77 -6.84
CA ARG A 111 -7.19 -1.43 -6.48
C ARG A 111 -5.87 -1.53 -5.72
N ARG A 112 -5.23 -0.39 -5.46
CA ARG A 112 -3.97 -0.30 -4.72
C ARG A 112 -4.11 0.69 -3.56
N VAL A 113 -5.09 0.47 -2.71
CA VAL A 113 -5.33 1.23 -1.49
C VAL A 113 -4.11 1.09 -0.56
N ARG A 114 -3.57 2.24 -0.12
CA ARG A 114 -2.34 2.33 0.69
C ARG A 114 -2.56 3.00 2.06
N VAL A 115 -3.71 3.64 2.27
CA VAL A 115 -4.16 4.16 3.58
C VAL A 115 -5.67 4.02 3.71
N ILE A 116 -6.15 3.63 4.88
CA ILE A 116 -7.58 3.62 5.22
C ILE A 116 -7.76 4.28 6.59
N TRP A 117 -8.72 5.21 6.69
CA TRP A 117 -9.26 5.70 7.95
C TRP A 117 -10.61 5.03 8.21
N ALA A 118 -10.69 4.21 9.25
CA ALA A 118 -11.90 3.54 9.69
C ALA A 118 -12.50 4.23 10.92
N TYR A 119 -13.71 4.76 10.78
CA TYR A 119 -14.44 5.48 11.80
C TYR A 119 -15.55 4.58 12.36
N ALA A 120 -15.38 4.09 13.58
CA ALA A 120 -16.45 3.42 14.32
C ALA A 120 -17.43 4.47 14.86
N VAL A 121 -18.70 4.39 14.44
CA VAL A 121 -19.78 5.31 14.81
C VAL A 121 -20.97 4.53 15.36
N GLU A 122 -21.65 5.06 16.38
CA GLU A 122 -22.87 4.45 16.93
C GLU A 122 -24.13 4.86 16.15
N ASP A 123 -24.01 5.88 15.29
CA ASP A 123 -25.11 6.48 14.55
C ASP A 123 -24.59 6.96 13.18
N SER A 124 -25.04 6.32 12.11
CA SER A 124 -24.60 6.63 10.75
C SER A 124 -25.19 7.92 10.18
N THR A 125 -26.10 8.59 10.89
CA THR A 125 -26.62 9.91 10.51
C THR A 125 -25.73 11.06 11.01
N ARG A 126 -24.82 10.78 11.95
CA ARG A 126 -23.90 11.77 12.51
C ARG A 126 -22.68 11.98 11.61
N PRO A 127 -22.07 13.17 11.64
CA PRO A 127 -20.79 13.40 10.96
C PRO A 127 -19.71 12.45 11.45
N LEU A 128 -18.85 11.98 10.54
CA LEU A 128 -17.77 11.02 10.87
C LEU A 128 -16.88 11.46 12.04
N TRP A 129 -16.67 12.76 12.24
CA TRP A 129 -15.88 13.30 13.36
C TRP A 129 -16.49 13.03 14.76
N GLN A 130 -17.71 12.50 14.84
CA GLN A 130 -18.31 11.96 16.07
C GLN A 130 -18.09 10.45 16.19
N TRP A 131 -16.88 9.99 15.88
CA TRP A 131 -16.46 8.59 16.00
C TRP A 131 -16.21 8.20 17.46
N ARG A 132 -16.53 6.95 17.83
CA ARG A 132 -16.17 6.33 19.13
C ARG A 132 -14.79 5.65 19.09
N GLY A 133 -14.36 5.24 17.91
CA GLY A 133 -13.02 4.74 17.65
C GLY A 133 -12.58 5.07 16.23
N LEU A 134 -11.30 5.34 16.05
CA LEU A 134 -10.65 5.58 14.77
C LEU A 134 -9.53 4.56 14.60
N GLY A 135 -9.53 3.81 13.51
CA GLY A 135 -8.43 2.94 13.09
C GLY A 135 -7.80 3.45 11.80
N ILE A 136 -6.53 3.84 11.85
CA ILE A 136 -5.77 4.30 10.68
C ILE A 136 -4.80 3.20 10.27
N TRP A 137 -5.11 2.49 9.18
CA TRP A 137 -4.14 1.60 8.53
C TRP A 137 -3.33 2.38 7.50
N ALA A 138 -2.02 2.20 7.50
CA ALA A 138 -1.15 2.66 6.43
C ALA A 138 -0.19 1.53 5.99
N ASP A 139 -0.02 1.37 4.68
CA ASP A 139 0.91 0.38 4.12
C ASP A 139 2.33 0.61 4.69
N PRO A 140 2.96 -0.41 5.31
CA PRO A 140 4.30 -0.29 5.87
C PRO A 140 5.38 0.15 4.87
N GLN A 141 5.18 -0.15 3.58
CA GLN A 141 6.06 0.23 2.47
C GLN A 141 5.79 1.64 1.94
N LEU A 142 4.79 2.36 2.45
CA LEU A 142 4.54 3.75 2.06
C LEU A 142 5.68 4.65 2.60
N PRO A 143 6.27 5.56 1.79
CA PRO A 143 7.24 6.53 2.30
C PRO A 143 6.65 7.38 3.43
N GLU A 144 7.44 7.72 4.46
CA GLU A 144 6.96 8.51 5.62
C GLU A 144 6.31 9.84 5.20
N LEU A 145 6.84 10.52 4.18
CA LEU A 145 6.27 11.75 3.61
C LEU A 145 4.87 11.59 2.99
N LEU A 146 4.42 10.36 2.76
CA LEU A 146 3.13 10.01 2.18
C LEU A 146 2.17 9.33 3.17
N LYS A 147 2.68 8.92 4.35
CA LYS A 147 1.88 8.38 5.44
C LYS A 147 0.92 9.45 5.98
N PRO A 148 -0.23 9.05 6.55
CA PRO A 148 -1.12 9.98 7.21
C PRO A 148 -0.41 10.68 8.39
N ALA A 149 -0.84 11.91 8.70
CA ALA A 149 -0.53 12.48 10.00
C ALA A 149 -1.13 11.59 11.09
N ARG A 150 -0.38 11.41 12.18
CA ARG A 150 -0.86 10.67 13.35
C ARG A 150 -2.06 11.38 13.97
N SER A 151 -2.99 10.65 14.56
CA SER A 151 -4.16 11.27 15.21
C SER A 151 -3.76 12.10 16.44
N GLY A 152 -2.66 11.73 17.09
CA GLY A 152 -2.10 12.41 18.26
C GLY A 152 -2.65 11.85 19.57
N GLY A 153 -2.38 12.55 20.69
CA GLY A 153 -2.90 12.16 22.01
C GLY A 153 -2.50 10.74 22.45
N ASP A 154 -3.45 10.04 23.06
CA ASP A 154 -3.28 8.67 23.61
C ASP A 154 -3.43 7.56 22.55
N ALA A 155 -3.15 7.86 21.27
CA ALA A 155 -3.28 6.89 20.19
C ALA A 155 -2.34 5.69 20.37
N VAL A 156 -2.92 4.48 20.31
CA VAL A 156 -2.21 3.21 20.49
C VAL A 156 -1.85 2.63 19.13
N ARG A 157 -0.61 2.16 18.95
CA ARG A 157 -0.18 1.54 17.69
C ARG A 157 -0.02 0.03 17.84
N VAL A 158 -0.70 -0.73 16.99
CA VAL A 158 -0.54 -2.20 16.89
C VAL A 158 -0.14 -2.55 15.46
N GLY A 159 1.15 -2.82 15.27
CA GLY A 159 1.72 -3.11 13.95
C GLY A 159 1.50 -1.96 12.93
N PRO A 160 0.84 -2.21 11.79
CA PRO A 160 0.59 -1.20 10.75
C PRO A 160 -0.61 -0.29 11.03
N VAL A 161 -1.37 -0.52 12.11
CA VAL A 161 -2.57 0.25 12.45
C VAL A 161 -2.30 1.13 13.67
N GLU A 162 -2.79 2.36 13.60
CA GLU A 162 -2.86 3.32 14.71
C GLU A 162 -4.33 3.48 15.12
N TYR A 163 -4.64 3.30 16.40
CA TYR A 163 -6.00 3.38 16.95
C TYR A 163 -6.11 4.57 17.88
N ASP A 164 -7.24 5.24 17.81
CA ASP A 164 -7.58 6.34 18.70
C ASP A 164 -9.01 6.14 19.20
N PHE A 165 -9.18 6.25 20.52
CA PHE A 165 -10.45 6.10 21.22
C PHE A 165 -10.74 7.31 22.12
N THR A 166 -9.96 8.38 21.98
CA THR A 166 -10.01 9.56 22.87
C THR A 166 -11.18 10.49 22.58
N ASN A 167 -11.86 10.34 21.43
CA ASN A 167 -12.97 11.21 21.03
C ASN A 167 -14.19 11.05 21.98
N PRO A 168 -14.51 12.08 22.78
CA PRO A 168 -15.43 11.96 23.90
C PRO A 168 -16.88 12.18 23.46
N VAL A 169 -17.37 11.36 22.53
CA VAL A 169 -18.78 11.40 22.08
C VAL A 169 -19.76 11.12 23.24
N SER A 170 -19.26 10.54 24.35
CA SER A 170 -20.05 10.20 25.55
C SER A 170 -19.32 10.59 26.84
N LEU A 171 -19.36 11.88 27.21
CA LEU A 171 -19.23 12.31 28.62
C LEU A 171 -20.27 13.38 29.01
N ASN A 172 -20.58 14.31 28.10
CA ASN A 172 -21.45 15.47 28.38
C ASN A 172 -22.95 15.29 28.03
N GLN A 173 -23.43 14.08 27.69
CA GLN A 173 -24.87 13.82 27.45
C GLN A 173 -25.59 13.02 28.54
N GLN A 174 -24.90 12.64 29.63
CA GLN A 174 -25.53 11.99 30.80
C GLN A 174 -25.76 12.92 32.00
N ILE A 175 -25.35 14.19 31.93
CA ILE A 175 -25.66 15.22 32.93
C ILE A 175 -26.61 16.25 32.28
N GLY A 176 -27.89 15.88 32.13
CA GLY A 176 -28.82 16.71 31.35
C GLY A 176 -30.23 16.16 31.09
N ARG A 177 -30.75 15.27 31.95
CA ARG A 177 -32.18 14.97 32.10
C ARG A 177 -32.49 14.65 33.56
#